data_AF-A0A7Y7ZE34-F1
#
_entry.id   AF-A0A7Y7ZE34-F1
#
_cell.length_a   1.000
_cell.length_b   1.000
_cell.length_c   1.000
_cell.angle_alpha   90.00
_cell.angle_beta   90.00
_cell.angle_gamma   90.00
#
_symmetry.space_group_name_H-M   'P 1'
#
loop_
_entity.id
_entity.type
_entity.pdbx_description
1 polymer ?
#
loop_
_entity_poly.entity_id
_entity_poly.type
_entity_poly.pdbx_seq_one_letter_code
_entity_poly.pdbx_strand_id
1 'polypeptide(L)' 'MSEKAKSAELLLQDLGARKLHLINLVEIIKGNYKTLTKVEVGSINVINFEIRRIEGYLGRRL' A
#
# COMPACT_ATOMS: atom_id res chain seq x y z
N MET A 1 -25.11 -13.53 6.16
CA MET A 1 -24.09 -12.51 6.51
C MET A 1 -24.79 -11.16 6.68
N SER A 2 -24.41 -10.35 7.68
CA SER A 2 -24.97 -8.99 7.83
C SER A 2 -24.33 -8.04 6.82
N GLU A 3 -25.04 -6.98 6.42
CA GLU A 3 -24.51 -5.95 5.52
C GLU A 3 -23.19 -5.35 6.04
N LYS A 4 -23.09 -5.14 7.36
CA LYS A 4 -21.87 -4.65 8.01
C LYS A 4 -20.67 -5.58 7.79
N ALA A 5 -20.88 -6.89 7.85
CA ALA A 5 -19.80 -7.86 7.63
C ALA A 5 -19.30 -7.81 6.18
N LYS A 6 -20.22 -7.71 5.21
CA LYS A 6 -19.91 -7.60 3.78
C LYS A 6 -19.18 -6.29 3.45
N SER A 7 -19.61 -5.15 4.00
CA SER A 7 -18.93 -3.87 3.83
C SER A 7 -17.52 -3.88 4.41
N ALA A 8 -17.32 -4.52 5.57
CA ALA A 8 -15.99 -4.64 6.17
C ALA A 8 -15.06 -5.56 5.36
N GLU A 9 -15.60 -6.57 4.69
CA GLU A 9 -14.82 -7.47 3.81
C GLU A 9 -14.37 -6.75 2.54
N LEU A 10 -15.27 -6.01 1.89
CA LEU A 10 -14.93 -5.19 0.71
C LEU A 10 -13.84 -4.16 1.05
N LEU A 11 -13.94 -3.49 2.19
CA LEU A 11 -12.91 -2.54 2.64
C LEU A 11 -11.53 -3.20 2.78
N LEU A 12 -11.46 -4.43 3.31
CA LEU A 12 -10.18 -5.15 3.42
C LEU A 12 -9.62 -5.52 2.05
N GLN A 13 -10.48 -5.95 1.11
CA GLN A 13 -10.07 -6.25 -0.25
C GLN A 13 -9.51 -5.00 -0.95
N ASP A 14 -10.18 -3.86 -0.82
CA ASP A 14 -9.73 -2.58 -1.38
C ASP A 14 -8.39 -2.13 -0.78
N LEU A 15 -8.23 -2.27 0.53
CA LEU A 15 -6.96 -2.01 1.21
C LEU A 15 -5.84 -2.94 0.72
N GLY A 16 -6.13 -4.22 0.53
CA GLY A 16 -5.19 -5.20 -0.03
C GLY A 16 -4.76 -4.84 -1.46
N ALA A 17 -5.71 -4.51 -2.33
CA ALA A 17 -5.45 -4.08 -3.70
C ALA A 17 -4.62 -2.78 -3.74
N ARG A 18 -4.96 -1.81 -2.88
CA ARG A 18 -4.20 -0.56 -2.76
C ARG A 18 -2.77 -0.80 -2.30
N LYS A 19 -2.56 -1.68 -1.31
CA LYS A 19 -1.22 -2.06 -0.85
C LYS A 19 -0.39 -2.63 -1.99
N LEU A 20 -0.94 -3.58 -2.76
CA LEU A 20 -0.25 -4.20 -3.90
C LEU A 20 0.13 -3.16 -4.96
N HIS A 21 -0.79 -2.25 -5.29
CA HIS A 21 -0.52 -1.16 -6.23
C HIS A 21 0.64 -0.26 -5.77
N LEU A 22 0.70 0.09 -4.49
CA LEU A 22 1.77 0.92 -3.93
C LEU A 22 3.13 0.21 -3.96
N ILE A 23 3.16 -1.10 -3.70
CA ILE A 23 4.39 -1.91 -3.82
C ILE A 23 4.89 -1.87 -5.27
N ASN A 24 4.02 -2.14 -6.23
CA ASN A 24 4.36 -2.11 -7.66
C ASN A 24 4.90 -0.73 -8.09
N LEU A 25 4.33 0.36 -7.55
CA LEU A 25 4.81 1.71 -7.83
C LEU A 25 6.24 1.94 -7.33
N VAL A 26 6.58 1.43 -6.14
CA VAL A 26 7.96 1.48 -5.62
C VAL A 26 8.90 0.68 -6.50
N GLU A 27 8.49 -0.50 -6.97
CA GLU A 27 9.29 -1.32 -7.89
C GLU A 27 9.54 -0.62 -9.22
N ILE A 28 8.53 0.04 -9.80
CA ILE A 28 8.67 0.83 -11.03
C ILE A 28 9.67 1.97 -10.82
N ILE A 29 9.54 2.74 -9.73
CA ILE A 29 10.48 3.83 -9.43
C ILE A 29 11.89 3.27 -9.26
N LYS A 30 12.08 2.14 -8.57
CA LYS A 30 13.40 1.54 -8.39
C LYS A 30 13.98 0.95 -9.68
N GLY A 31 13.15 0.35 -10.53
CA GLY A 31 13.56 -0.32 -11.77
C GLY A 31 13.93 0.64 -12.89
N ASN A 32 13.40 1.86 -12.88
CA ASN A 32 13.62 2.84 -13.94
C ASN A 32 14.96 3.59 -13.83
N TYR A 33 15.62 3.59 -12.65
CA TYR A 33 16.79 4.43 -12.42
C TYR A 33 17.99 3.63 -11.88
N LYS A 34 19.15 3.78 -12.53
CA LYS A 34 20.45 3.30 -11.99
C LYS A 34 20.81 3.99 -10.67
N THR A 35 20.32 5.21 -10.46
CA THR A 35 20.51 5.98 -9.23
C THR A 35 19.28 6.85 -9.02
N LEU A 36 18.68 6.75 -7.84
CA LEU A 36 17.48 7.51 -7.49
C LEU A 36 17.81 8.97 -7.17
N THR A 37 16.97 9.88 -7.66
CA THR A 37 17.00 11.28 -7.26
C THR A 37 16.48 11.45 -5.82
N LYS A 38 16.81 12.58 -5.19
CA LYS A 38 16.27 12.91 -3.85
C LYS A 38 14.74 12.94 -3.83
N VAL A 39 14.12 13.38 -4.92
CA VAL A 39 12.66 13.42 -5.07
C VAL A 39 12.09 12.01 -5.11
N GLU A 40 12.67 11.11 -5.90
CA GLU A 40 12.24 9.71 -5.97
C GLU A 40 12.39 8.98 -4.63
N VAL A 41 13.50 9.20 -3.92
CA VAL A 41 13.70 8.67 -2.56
C VAL A 41 12.61 9.19 -1.61
N GLY A 42 12.30 10.49 -1.68
CA GLY A 42 11.21 11.09 -0.91
C GLY A 42 9.85 10.44 -1.21
N SER A 43 9.52 10.28 -2.49
CA SER A 43 8.29 9.61 -2.94
C SER A 43 8.20 8.16 -2.45
N ILE A 44 9.28 7.38 -2.57
CA ILE A 44 9.35 6.01 -2.08
C ILE A 44 9.11 5.96 -0.56
N ASN A 45 9.68 6.90 0.20
CA ASN A 45 9.50 6.95 1.65
C ASN A 45 8.04 7.22 2.05
N VAL A 46 7.36 8.13 1.36
CA VAL A 46 5.93 8.42 1.56
C VAL A 46 5.07 7.20 1.20
N ILE A 47 5.36 6.55 0.08
CA ILE A 47 4.65 5.33 -0.34
C ILE A 47 4.83 4.22 0.69
N ASN A 48 6.05 3.98 1.17
CA ASN A 48 6.35 2.98 2.19
C ASN A 48 5.65 3.28 3.52
N PHE A 49 5.52 4.56 3.89
CA PHE A 49 4.73 4.94 5.06
C PHE A 49 3.26 4.56 4.89
N GLU A 50 2.68 4.80 3.72
CA GLU A 50 1.28 4.43 3.44
C GLU A 50 1.08 2.92 3.45
N ILE A 51 2.01 2.15 2.88
CA ILE A 51 1.99 0.67 2.94
C ILE A 51 1.93 0.20 4.39
N ARG A 52 2.78 0.72 5.28
CA ARG A 52 2.76 0.37 6.71
C ARG A 52 1.46 0.75 7.39
N ARG A 53 0.86 1.89 7.01
CA ARG A 53 -0.44 2.32 7.53
C ARG A 53 -1.55 1.33 7.14
N ILE A 54 -1.56 0.90 5.87
CA ILE A 54 -2.49 -0.12 5.38
C ILE A 54 -2.28 -1.46 6.08
N GLU A 55 -1.04 -1.89 6.26
CA GLU A 55 -0.71 -3.10 7.04
C GLU A 55 -1.27 -3.03 8.47
N GLY A 56 -1.18 -1.87 9.12
CA GLY A 56 -1.79 -1.66 10.44
C GLY A 56 -3.32 -1.72 10.45
N TYR A 57 -4.00 -1.45 9.33
CA TYR A 57 -5.45 -1.67 9.21
C TYR A 57 -5.79 -3.14 8.95
N LEU A 58 -5.01 -3.82 8.12
CA LEU A 58 -5.20 -5.24 7.80
C LEU A 58 -4.84 -6.15 8.99
N GLY A 59 -3.78 -5.83 9.74
CA GLY A 59 -3.27 -6.62 10.85
C GLY A 59 -4.06 -6.51 12.16
N ARG A 60 -4.90 -5.48 12.33
CA ARG A 60 -5.80 -5.33 13.49
C ARG A 60 -6.97 -6.33 13.53
N ARG A 61 -6.99 -7.31 12.62
CA ARG A 61 -8.04 -8.33 12.48
C ARG A 61 -7.55 -9.77 12.69
N LEU A 62 -6.29 -9.96 13.11
CA LEU A 62 -5.75 -11.21 13.67
C LEU A 62 -5.63 -11.09 15.18
#